data_AF-A0A2E7MWV9-F1
#
_entry.id   AF-A0A2E7MWV9-F1
#
_cell.length_a   1.000
_cell.length_b   1.000
_cell.length_c   1.000
_cell.angle_alpha   90.00
_cell.angle_beta   90.00
_cell.angle_gamma   90.00
#
_symmetry.space_group_name_H-M   'P 1'
#
loop_
_entity.id
_entity.type
_entity.pdbx_description
1 polymer ?
#
loop_
_entity_poly.entity_id
_entity_poly.type
_entity_poly.pdbx_seq_one_letter_code
_entity_poly.pdbx_strand_id
1 'polypeptide(L)'
;MRYSDFKQPLFEGYTIGDIAETLWGAAVTAAFENYPAPAQPADVNRIMASLKNLSYTKTRADGLKSEMTDEVSFVNQIAMKDHVADIKAWPNSVFPTKRIDIVTGNVIKDANLQVKTAGLDLKQIFANGKADKIVIGAQGGADQKGTKVDVAITHSVQGATETIHLGYSLKTNDKDAKLMPVGQNPGVKSARGSGRSVVEFFTDLGIKDIKEPLYDAAAELNKQIKDQFALGRTDQAKILRKGGEVNQDMNDNMAKAVQQINDRVNNDAEERKFFEDLINFLNVHINKGEKGLKLLTIGKEEVYTSTLEKFAEMAPQLKISAKHFPQGQKFFIYAENDETGEQDAILEVRLKTTGGVPSSKNAAIYRNLRYTLTVSTGPGYNKYAKIS
;
A
#
# COMPACT_ATOMS: atom_id res chain seq x y z
N MET A 1 -0.90 -7.14 -39.86
CA MET A 1 -1.30 -6.71 -38.49
C MET A 1 -0.58 -5.40 -38.19
N ARG A 2 -1.29 -4.33 -37.78
CA ARG A 2 -0.71 -2.99 -37.62
C ARG A 2 -0.22 -2.79 -36.19
N TYR A 3 0.83 -2.00 -36.02
CA TYR A 3 1.51 -1.70 -34.74
C TYR A 3 0.60 -0.99 -33.69
N SER A 4 -0.60 -0.56 -34.10
CA SER A 4 -1.63 0.04 -33.24
C SER A 4 -2.32 -0.96 -32.30
N ASP A 5 -2.23 -2.26 -32.58
CA ASP A 5 -3.03 -3.27 -31.85
C ASP A 5 -2.36 -3.69 -30.52
N PHE A 6 -1.15 -3.19 -30.22
CA PHE A 6 -0.38 -3.50 -29.01
C PHE A 6 -0.50 -2.45 -27.89
N LYS A 7 -1.38 -1.46 -28.03
CA LYS A 7 -1.54 -0.34 -27.08
C LYS A 7 -2.66 -0.54 -26.04
N GLN A 8 -3.06 -1.77 -25.73
CA GLN A 8 -3.85 -1.95 -24.51
C GLN A 8 -2.90 -2.00 -23.31
N PRO A 9 -2.91 -1.00 -22.40
CA PRO A 9 -2.33 -1.22 -21.09
C PRO A 9 -3.00 -2.46 -20.48
N LEU A 10 -2.25 -3.24 -19.71
CA LEU A 10 -2.81 -4.29 -18.89
C LEU A 10 -3.87 -3.65 -17.99
N PHE A 11 -5.15 -3.73 -18.38
CA PHE A 11 -6.26 -3.47 -17.50
C PHE A 11 -6.30 -4.63 -16.52
N GLU A 12 -5.46 -4.57 -15.49
CA GLU A 12 -5.76 -5.29 -14.25
C GLU A 12 -7.15 -4.81 -13.84
N GLY A 13 -8.12 -5.72 -13.77
CA GLY A 13 -9.50 -5.37 -13.38
C GLY A 13 -9.53 -4.68 -12.02
N TYR A 14 -10.60 -3.93 -11.74
CA TYR A 14 -10.78 -3.34 -10.42
C TYR A 14 -10.85 -4.43 -9.35
N THR A 15 -10.39 -4.08 -8.16
CA THR A 15 -10.28 -4.96 -7.00
C THR A 15 -11.34 -4.60 -5.97
N ILE A 16 -11.53 -5.50 -5.00
CA ILE A 16 -12.30 -5.22 -3.77
C ILE A 16 -11.73 -3.98 -3.05
N GLY A 17 -10.45 -3.66 -3.20
CA GLY A 17 -9.84 -2.45 -2.64
C GLY A 17 -10.42 -1.17 -3.19
N ASP A 18 -10.65 -1.11 -4.50
CA ASP A 18 -11.19 0.07 -5.16
C ASP A 18 -12.59 0.46 -4.63
N ILE A 19 -13.45 -0.55 -4.36
CA ILE A 19 -14.77 -0.32 -3.75
C ILE A 19 -14.64 0.12 -2.28
N ALA A 20 -13.71 -0.48 -1.54
CA ALA A 20 -13.50 -0.12 -0.15
C ALA A 20 -12.93 1.30 0.03
N GLU A 21 -12.08 1.75 -0.90
CA GLU A 21 -11.61 3.15 -0.96
C GLU A 21 -12.78 4.11 -1.19
N THR A 22 -13.69 3.75 -2.10
CA THR A 22 -14.91 4.51 -2.36
C THR A 22 -15.81 4.58 -1.12
N LEU A 23 -15.97 3.45 -0.41
CA LEU A 23 -16.72 3.39 0.86
C LEU A 23 -16.09 4.26 1.95
N TRP A 24 -14.76 4.26 2.07
CA TRP A 24 -14.08 5.11 3.04
C TRP A 24 -14.25 6.59 2.72
N GLY A 25 -14.07 6.98 1.46
CA GLY A 25 -14.34 8.35 1.01
C GLY A 25 -15.78 8.80 1.29
N ALA A 26 -16.76 7.92 1.05
CA ALA A 26 -18.16 8.18 1.40
C ALA A 26 -18.39 8.30 2.92
N ALA A 27 -17.70 7.52 3.75
CA ALA A 27 -17.79 7.61 5.21
C ALA A 27 -17.20 8.90 5.78
N VAL A 28 -16.05 9.34 5.26
CA VAL A 28 -15.45 10.64 5.59
C VAL A 28 -16.40 11.76 5.18
N THR A 29 -16.97 11.68 3.96
CA THR A 29 -17.95 12.65 3.46
C THR A 29 -19.17 12.74 4.36
N ALA A 30 -19.74 11.60 4.76
CA ALA A 30 -20.86 11.55 5.69
C ALA A 30 -20.51 12.19 7.05
N ALA A 31 -19.30 11.94 7.57
CA ALA A 31 -18.86 12.50 8.84
C ALA A 31 -18.77 14.04 8.78
N PHE A 32 -18.28 14.61 7.67
CA PHE A 32 -18.29 16.06 7.46
C PHE A 32 -19.71 16.62 7.27
N GLU A 33 -20.57 15.93 6.51
CA GLU A 33 -21.95 16.38 6.31
C GLU A 33 -22.74 16.48 7.62
N ASN A 34 -22.60 15.48 8.48
CA ASN A 34 -23.43 15.35 9.68
C ASN A 34 -22.84 16.02 10.91
N TYR A 35 -21.57 16.42 10.87
CA TYR A 35 -20.92 17.11 11.99
C TYR A 35 -21.77 18.30 12.48
N PRO A 36 -21.99 18.46 13.80
CA PRO A 36 -21.32 17.77 14.92
C PRO A 36 -21.87 16.38 15.28
N ALA A 37 -22.96 15.93 14.65
CA ALA A 37 -23.49 14.59 14.87
C ALA A 37 -22.60 13.53 14.17
N PRO A 38 -22.51 12.31 14.73
CA PRO A 38 -21.77 11.23 14.09
C PRO A 38 -22.51 10.69 12.86
N ALA A 39 -21.77 10.44 11.78
CA ALA A 39 -22.27 9.71 10.63
C ALA A 39 -22.71 8.28 10.98
N GLN A 40 -23.73 7.80 10.27
CA GLN A 40 -24.32 6.47 10.40
C GLN A 40 -24.17 5.66 9.10
N PRO A 41 -24.29 4.33 9.13
CA PRO A 41 -24.24 3.49 7.93
C PRO A 41 -25.22 3.92 6.83
N ALA A 42 -26.40 4.41 7.21
CA ALA A 42 -27.41 4.92 6.28
C ALA A 42 -26.90 6.15 5.47
N ASP A 43 -26.05 6.99 6.07
CA ASP A 43 -25.47 8.15 5.38
C ASP A 43 -24.49 7.73 4.29
N VAL A 44 -23.63 6.76 4.60
CA VAL A 44 -22.68 6.18 3.65
C VAL A 44 -23.42 5.56 2.48
N ASN A 45 -24.44 4.75 2.76
CA ASN A 45 -25.27 4.14 1.73
C ASN A 45 -25.97 5.17 0.84
N ARG A 46 -26.48 6.25 1.44
CA ARG A 46 -27.09 7.36 0.70
C ARG A 46 -26.08 8.04 -0.23
N ILE A 47 -24.87 8.34 0.25
CA ILE A 47 -23.81 8.97 -0.56
C ILE A 47 -23.41 8.06 -1.71
N MET A 48 -23.14 6.78 -1.43
CA MET A 48 -22.79 5.77 -2.44
C MET A 48 -23.84 5.66 -3.54
N ALA A 49 -25.13 5.55 -3.16
CA ALA A 49 -26.24 5.48 -4.12
C ALA A 49 -26.45 6.79 -4.90
N SER A 50 -25.95 7.92 -4.40
CA SER A 50 -26.12 9.24 -5.00
C SER A 50 -24.95 9.69 -5.88
N LEU A 51 -23.93 8.85 -6.05
CA LEU A 51 -22.76 9.19 -6.88
C LEU A 51 -23.18 9.41 -8.34
N LYS A 52 -22.97 10.62 -8.84
CA LYS A 52 -23.18 10.99 -10.26
C LYS A 52 -21.82 11.23 -10.90
N ASN A 53 -21.50 10.46 -11.95
CA ASN A 53 -20.19 10.53 -12.60
C ASN A 53 -19.03 10.43 -11.60
N LEU A 54 -19.12 9.47 -10.67
CA LEU A 54 -18.14 9.23 -9.60
C LEU A 54 -17.96 10.41 -8.63
N SER A 55 -18.85 11.40 -8.66
CA SER A 55 -18.80 12.54 -7.76
C SER A 55 -20.11 12.69 -6.99
N TYR A 56 -20.00 13.17 -5.76
CA TYR A 56 -21.13 13.53 -4.92
C TYR A 56 -20.84 14.89 -4.31
N THR A 57 -21.86 15.74 -4.20
CA THR A 57 -21.66 17.08 -3.65
C THR A 57 -22.91 17.50 -2.89
N LYS A 58 -22.69 18.13 -1.74
CA LYS A 58 -23.74 18.65 -0.89
C LYS A 58 -23.31 19.95 -0.26
N THR A 59 -24.19 20.94 -0.35
CA THR A 59 -24.07 22.17 0.43
C THR A 59 -24.51 21.88 1.86
N ARG A 60 -23.69 22.23 2.86
CA ARG A 60 -24.07 22.11 4.27
C ARG A 60 -25.06 23.22 4.62
N ALA A 61 -26.05 22.88 5.45
CA ALA A 61 -27.05 23.82 5.96
C ALA A 61 -27.02 23.78 7.50
N ASP A 62 -25.85 24.01 8.09
CA ASP A 62 -25.66 24.00 9.54
C ASP A 62 -25.99 25.35 10.21
N GLY A 63 -26.56 26.30 9.45
CA GLY A 63 -27.03 27.57 9.98
C GLY A 63 -25.92 28.53 10.41
N LEU A 64 -24.65 28.19 10.16
CA LEU A 64 -23.55 29.12 10.23
C LEU A 64 -23.69 30.06 9.01
N LYS A 65 -24.03 31.32 9.25
CA LYS A 65 -24.07 32.36 8.21
C LYS A 65 -22.64 32.68 7.76
N SER A 66 -22.03 31.80 6.98
CA SER A 66 -20.94 32.18 6.08
C SER A 66 -21.56 32.90 4.88
N GLU A 67 -20.94 33.99 4.43
CA GLU A 67 -21.33 34.66 3.17
C GLU A 67 -21.01 33.79 1.93
N MET A 68 -20.35 32.64 2.12
CA MET A 68 -20.04 31.64 1.11
C MET A 68 -20.71 30.30 1.46
N THR A 69 -21.37 29.67 0.50
CA THR A 69 -22.03 28.37 0.70
C THR A 69 -21.00 27.26 0.89
N ASP A 70 -20.87 26.73 2.11
CA ASP A 70 -19.94 25.64 2.41
C ASP A 70 -20.31 24.37 1.63
N GLU A 71 -19.41 23.92 0.76
CA GLU A 71 -19.59 22.74 -0.08
C GLU A 71 -18.69 21.59 0.38
N VAL A 72 -19.28 20.40 0.59
CA VAL A 72 -18.54 19.14 0.72
C VAL A 72 -18.72 18.34 -0.56
N SER A 73 -17.61 17.99 -1.18
CA SER A 73 -17.56 17.22 -2.43
C SER A 73 -16.75 15.94 -2.21
N PHE A 74 -17.35 14.80 -2.56
CA PHE A 74 -16.65 13.54 -2.71
C PHE A 74 -16.36 13.33 -4.19
N VAL A 75 -15.11 13.06 -4.54
CA VAL A 75 -14.68 12.73 -5.89
C VAL A 75 -13.97 11.39 -5.85
N ASN A 76 -14.63 10.37 -6.39
CA ASN A 76 -14.01 9.07 -6.62
C ASN A 76 -13.23 9.11 -7.94
N GLN A 77 -11.91 8.96 -7.87
CA GLN A 77 -11.04 9.08 -9.04
C GLN A 77 -10.82 7.74 -9.76
N ILE A 78 -11.42 6.66 -9.27
CA ILE A 78 -11.31 5.33 -9.88
C ILE A 78 -12.27 5.19 -11.05
N ALA A 79 -11.79 5.53 -12.25
CA ALA A 79 -12.57 5.57 -13.48
C ALA A 79 -12.56 4.25 -14.29
N MET A 80 -12.77 3.10 -13.64
CA MET A 80 -12.88 1.79 -14.31
C MET A 80 -14.34 1.43 -14.60
N LYS A 81 -14.63 0.89 -15.79
CA LYS A 81 -16.00 0.56 -16.22
C LYS A 81 -16.73 -0.37 -15.25
N ASP A 82 -16.06 -1.43 -14.81
CA ASP A 82 -16.66 -2.44 -13.95
C ASP A 82 -16.85 -1.91 -12.51
N HIS A 83 -15.91 -1.10 -12.03
CA HIS A 83 -16.05 -0.37 -10.77
C HIS A 83 -17.25 0.59 -10.77
N VAL A 84 -17.41 1.35 -11.87
CA VAL A 84 -18.56 2.25 -12.06
C VAL A 84 -19.88 1.47 -12.11
N ALA A 85 -19.88 0.30 -12.74
CA ALA A 85 -21.05 -0.57 -12.80
C ALA A 85 -21.45 -1.06 -11.40
N ASP A 86 -20.46 -1.46 -10.59
CA ASP A 86 -20.67 -1.88 -9.20
C ASP A 86 -21.23 -0.77 -8.31
N ILE A 87 -20.67 0.44 -8.42
CA ILE A 87 -21.18 1.61 -7.69
C ILE A 87 -22.64 1.90 -8.08
N LYS A 88 -22.97 1.82 -9.38
CA LYS A 88 -24.35 2.02 -9.86
C LYS A 88 -25.32 0.94 -9.37
N ALA A 89 -24.83 -0.25 -9.06
CA ALA A 89 -25.61 -1.34 -8.51
C ALA A 89 -25.81 -1.23 -6.99
N TRP A 90 -25.18 -0.26 -6.32
CA TRP A 90 -25.24 -0.11 -4.85
C TRP A 90 -26.68 -0.01 -4.32
N PRO A 91 -27.04 -0.70 -3.21
CA PRO A 91 -26.20 -1.54 -2.34
C PRO A 91 -26.00 -2.99 -2.82
N ASN A 92 -26.54 -3.37 -3.98
CA ASN A 92 -26.47 -4.73 -4.54
C ASN A 92 -25.17 -4.99 -5.33
N SER A 93 -24.04 -4.37 -4.94
CA SER A 93 -22.76 -4.57 -5.63
C SER A 93 -22.25 -6.00 -5.45
N VAL A 94 -21.27 -6.43 -6.26
CA VAL A 94 -20.64 -7.76 -6.07
C VAL A 94 -19.72 -7.82 -4.84
N PHE A 95 -19.48 -6.68 -4.17
CA PHE A 95 -18.75 -6.63 -2.92
C PHE A 95 -19.56 -7.33 -1.80
N PRO A 96 -19.00 -8.33 -1.09
CA PRO A 96 -19.76 -9.14 -0.14
C PRO A 96 -20.39 -8.31 1.00
N THR A 97 -21.69 -8.48 1.27
CA THR A 97 -22.44 -7.73 2.29
C THR A 97 -21.77 -7.75 3.67
N LYS A 98 -21.30 -8.92 4.14
CA LYS A 98 -20.57 -9.03 5.41
C LYS A 98 -19.33 -8.12 5.46
N ARG A 99 -18.62 -7.96 4.34
CA ARG A 99 -17.48 -7.03 4.26
C ARG A 99 -17.96 -5.59 4.21
N ILE A 100 -19.08 -5.28 3.56
CA ILE A 100 -19.65 -3.92 3.54
C ILE A 100 -19.88 -3.47 4.97
N ASP A 101 -20.56 -4.28 5.76
CA ASP A 101 -20.95 -3.93 7.13
C ASP A 101 -19.72 -3.70 8.02
N ILE A 102 -18.73 -4.60 7.96
CA ILE A 102 -17.52 -4.50 8.77
C ILE A 102 -16.65 -3.32 8.33
N VAL A 103 -16.45 -3.13 7.01
CA VAL A 103 -15.71 -1.97 6.49
C VAL A 103 -16.42 -0.70 6.95
N THR A 104 -17.72 -0.58 6.69
CA THR A 104 -18.55 0.58 7.05
C THR A 104 -18.46 0.90 8.55
N GLY A 105 -18.59 -0.10 9.43
CA GLY A 105 -18.48 0.11 10.87
C GLY A 105 -17.10 0.64 11.30
N ASN A 106 -16.02 0.06 10.77
CA ASN A 106 -14.65 0.48 11.09
C ASN A 106 -14.34 1.88 10.52
N VAL A 107 -14.68 2.14 9.26
CA VAL A 107 -14.36 3.41 8.61
C VAL A 107 -15.23 4.56 9.13
N ILE A 108 -16.48 4.33 9.51
CA ILE A 108 -17.34 5.37 10.12
C ILE A 108 -16.82 5.78 11.49
N LYS A 109 -16.44 4.80 12.33
CA LYS A 109 -15.88 5.08 13.66
C LYS A 109 -14.67 5.99 13.54
N ASP A 110 -13.76 5.66 12.62
CA ASP A 110 -12.56 6.46 12.43
C ASP A 110 -12.83 7.79 11.73
N ALA A 111 -13.67 7.83 10.68
CA ALA A 111 -14.07 9.07 10.02
C ALA A 111 -14.65 10.08 11.02
N ASN A 112 -15.56 9.63 11.88
CA ASN A 112 -16.12 10.45 12.95
C ASN A 112 -15.06 10.92 13.97
N LEU A 113 -14.03 10.11 14.24
CA LEU A 113 -12.92 10.50 15.11
C LEU A 113 -12.02 11.53 14.41
N GLN A 114 -11.62 11.29 13.17
CA GLN A 114 -10.76 12.21 12.41
C GLN A 114 -11.40 13.58 12.24
N VAL A 115 -12.68 13.64 11.86
CA VAL A 115 -13.42 14.90 11.78
C VAL A 115 -13.42 15.66 13.11
N LYS A 116 -13.31 14.95 14.26
CA LYS A 116 -13.17 15.55 15.59
C LYS A 116 -11.73 15.89 15.98
N THR A 117 -10.74 15.07 15.58
CA THR A 117 -9.35 15.13 16.07
C THR A 117 -8.34 15.73 15.09
N ALA A 118 -8.69 15.91 13.81
CA ALA A 118 -7.78 16.40 12.77
C ALA A 118 -7.31 17.86 12.98
N GLY A 119 -7.52 18.46 14.15
CA GLY A 119 -7.25 19.88 14.41
C GLY A 119 -8.14 20.82 13.59
N LEU A 120 -9.00 20.27 12.73
CA LEU A 120 -10.07 20.93 12.02
C LEU A 120 -11.15 21.26 13.06
N ASP A 121 -10.95 22.32 13.85
CA ASP A 121 -12.08 22.93 14.54
C ASP A 121 -13.00 23.43 13.42
N LEU A 122 -13.96 22.60 13.01
CA LEU A 122 -14.83 22.89 11.87
C LEU A 122 -15.59 24.20 12.07
N LYS A 123 -15.76 24.63 13.33
CA LYS A 123 -16.24 25.96 13.67
C LYS A 123 -15.26 27.07 13.25
N GLN A 124 -13.96 26.86 13.27
CA GLN A 124 -12.98 27.80 12.73
C GLN A 124 -12.95 27.78 11.21
N ILE A 125 -13.05 26.61 10.57
CA ILE A 125 -13.00 26.47 9.11
C ILE A 125 -14.26 27.01 8.41
N PHE A 126 -15.44 26.69 8.95
CA PHE A 126 -16.73 27.03 8.37
C PHE A 126 -17.37 28.27 8.99
N ALA A 127 -17.07 28.61 10.25
CA ALA A 127 -17.65 29.81 10.86
C ALA A 127 -16.77 31.05 10.77
N ASN A 128 -15.42 30.98 10.62
CA ASN A 128 -14.58 32.19 10.55
C ASN A 128 -13.15 32.05 9.92
N GLY A 129 -12.92 31.10 9.01
CA GLY A 129 -11.95 31.26 7.92
C GLY A 129 -10.87 30.17 7.72
N LYS A 130 -10.80 29.48 6.58
CA LYS A 130 -11.59 29.56 5.34
C LYS A 130 -11.44 28.22 4.60
N ALA A 131 -12.44 27.36 4.60
CA ALA A 131 -12.55 26.35 3.54
C ALA A 131 -13.79 26.65 2.70
N ASP A 132 -13.56 27.19 1.51
CA ASP A 132 -14.65 27.48 0.56
C ASP A 132 -15.26 26.19 -0.02
N LYS A 133 -14.48 25.10 -0.01
CA LYS A 133 -14.85 23.78 -0.53
C LYS A 133 -13.97 22.71 0.12
N ILE A 134 -14.58 21.62 0.59
CA ILE A 134 -13.86 20.41 0.98
C ILE A 134 -13.98 19.39 -0.14
N VAL A 135 -12.86 18.93 -0.69
CA VAL A 135 -12.83 17.81 -1.64
C VAL A 135 -12.20 16.60 -0.98
N ILE A 136 -12.95 15.51 -0.91
CA ILE A 136 -12.54 14.20 -0.43
C ILE A 136 -12.27 13.35 -1.65
N GLY A 137 -11.01 13.02 -1.92
CA GLY A 137 -10.62 12.22 -3.08
C GLY A 137 -10.35 10.77 -2.72
N ALA A 138 -11.07 9.79 -3.27
CA ALA A 138 -10.64 8.38 -3.23
C ALA A 138 -9.66 8.13 -4.39
N GLN A 139 -8.37 7.96 -4.10
CA GLN A 139 -7.27 8.10 -5.08
C GLN A 139 -6.38 6.86 -5.30
N GLY A 140 -6.65 5.70 -4.70
CA GLY A 140 -5.70 4.58 -4.68
C GLY A 140 -5.29 4.02 -6.05
N GLY A 141 -6.13 4.22 -7.08
CA GLY A 141 -5.79 3.88 -8.47
C GLY A 141 -4.91 4.90 -9.22
N ALA A 142 -4.86 6.16 -8.77
CA ALA A 142 -4.25 7.27 -9.51
C ALA A 142 -2.78 7.53 -9.14
N ASP A 143 -2.35 7.20 -7.91
CA ASP A 143 -0.98 7.45 -7.43
C ASP A 143 -0.24 6.18 -7.01
N GLN A 144 0.13 5.35 -7.98
CA GLN A 144 0.99 4.18 -7.74
C GLN A 144 2.46 4.54 -7.38
N LYS A 145 2.83 5.83 -7.29
CA LYS A 145 4.25 6.25 -7.20
C LYS A 145 4.62 7.12 -6.00
N GLY A 146 3.69 7.88 -5.41
CA GLY A 146 4.04 8.95 -4.48
C GLY A 146 3.48 8.78 -3.08
N THR A 147 2.17 8.53 -2.95
CA THR A 147 1.47 8.76 -1.69
C THR A 147 0.43 7.66 -1.47
N LYS A 148 0.62 6.89 -0.39
CA LYS A 148 -0.21 5.73 0.00
C LYS A 148 -1.52 6.10 0.69
N VAL A 149 -1.86 7.39 0.72
CA VAL A 149 -3.03 7.88 1.44
C VAL A 149 -4.21 7.92 0.49
N ASP A 150 -5.16 7.02 0.68
CA ASP A 150 -6.23 6.80 -0.29
C ASP A 150 -7.36 7.84 -0.20
N VAL A 151 -7.39 8.64 0.89
CA VAL A 151 -8.31 9.77 1.05
C VAL A 151 -7.56 11.02 1.49
N ALA A 152 -7.65 12.07 0.67
CA ALA A 152 -7.14 13.40 0.99
C ALA A 152 -8.29 14.39 1.10
N ILE A 153 -8.17 15.32 2.04
CA ILE A 153 -8.98 16.53 2.14
C ILE A 153 -8.23 17.63 1.40
N THR A 154 -8.85 18.24 0.42
CA THR A 154 -8.34 19.48 -0.17
C THR A 154 -9.28 20.61 0.17
N HIS A 155 -8.75 21.72 0.70
CA HIS A 155 -9.52 22.94 0.95
C HIS A 155 -8.83 24.17 0.37
N SER A 156 -9.63 25.15 -0.06
CA SER A 156 -9.14 26.44 -0.54
C SER A 156 -9.27 27.49 0.55
N VAL A 157 -8.14 28.11 0.91
CA VAL A 157 -7.99 29.19 1.89
C VAL A 157 -7.49 30.42 1.13
N GLN A 158 -8.31 31.45 0.94
CA GLN A 158 -7.85 32.73 0.35
C GLN A 158 -7.25 32.62 -1.07
N GLY A 159 -7.69 31.65 -1.87
CA GLY A 159 -7.15 31.40 -3.21
C GLY A 159 -5.91 30.51 -3.25
N ALA A 160 -5.38 30.07 -2.10
CA ALA A 160 -4.38 29.01 -2.00
C ALA A 160 -5.06 27.66 -1.66
N THR A 161 -4.58 26.57 -2.25
CA THR A 161 -5.10 25.22 -2.02
C THR A 161 -4.21 24.49 -1.03
N GLU A 162 -4.77 24.06 0.09
CA GLU A 162 -4.11 23.20 1.07
C GLU A 162 -4.68 21.77 0.98
N THR A 163 -3.81 20.77 1.02
CA THR A 163 -4.19 19.35 1.00
C THR A 163 -3.72 18.69 2.30
N ILE A 164 -4.67 18.14 3.04
CA ILE A 164 -4.45 17.35 4.25
C ILE A 164 -4.72 15.88 3.91
N HIS A 165 -3.69 15.04 4.02
CA HIS A 165 -3.81 13.61 3.80
C HIS A 165 -4.38 12.92 5.06
N LEU A 166 -5.49 12.18 4.93
CA LEU A 166 -6.16 11.55 6.09
C LEU A 166 -5.52 10.24 6.57
N GLY A 167 -4.26 10.00 6.20
CA GLY A 167 -3.41 8.99 6.82
C GLY A 167 -3.91 7.55 6.79
N TYR A 168 -4.75 7.09 5.85
CA TYR A 168 -4.94 5.65 5.64
C TYR A 168 -4.37 5.15 4.32
N SER A 169 -3.78 3.97 4.38
CA SER A 169 -3.55 3.11 3.23
C SER A 169 -4.38 1.82 3.32
N LEU A 170 -5.23 1.60 2.33
CA LEU A 170 -6.06 0.43 2.17
C LEU A 170 -5.26 -0.71 1.57
N LYS A 171 -5.45 -1.90 2.14
CA LYS A 171 -4.78 -3.12 1.72
C LYS A 171 -5.81 -4.23 1.65
N THR A 172 -6.02 -4.78 0.46
CA THR A 172 -6.99 -5.85 0.27
C THR A 172 -6.34 -7.18 0.02
N ASN A 173 -6.91 -8.20 0.64
CA ASN A 173 -6.53 -9.57 0.48
C ASN A 173 -7.77 -10.43 0.38
N ASP A 174 -8.17 -10.63 -0.88
CA ASP A 174 -9.31 -11.41 -1.30
C ASP A 174 -9.02 -12.92 -1.40
N LYS A 175 -7.75 -13.32 -1.24
CA LYS A 175 -7.24 -14.66 -1.55
C LYS A 175 -6.73 -15.46 -0.34
N ASP A 176 -7.04 -15.05 0.89
CA ASP A 176 -6.53 -15.67 2.12
C ASP A 176 -4.99 -15.65 2.24
N ALA A 177 -4.33 -14.68 1.61
CA ALA A 177 -2.88 -14.57 1.70
C ALA A 177 -2.49 -14.23 3.14
N LYS A 178 -1.69 -15.07 3.81
CA LYS A 178 -1.20 -14.75 5.17
C LYS A 178 -0.34 -13.47 5.21
N LEU A 179 0.12 -13.00 4.05
CA LEU A 179 1.03 -11.87 3.91
C LEU A 179 0.38 -10.78 3.04
N MET A 180 0.48 -9.54 3.50
CA MET A 180 -0.08 -8.35 2.86
C MET A 180 1.04 -7.58 2.17
N PRO A 181 1.04 -7.43 0.83
CA PRO A 181 2.04 -6.62 0.15
C PRO A 181 1.81 -5.15 0.52
N VAL A 182 2.75 -4.56 1.24
CA VAL A 182 2.61 -3.21 1.81
C VAL A 182 3.66 -2.24 1.32
N GLY A 183 4.76 -2.71 0.71
CA GLY A 183 5.80 -1.87 0.12
C GLY A 183 6.31 -2.41 -1.23
N GLN A 184 6.55 -1.51 -2.20
CA GLN A 184 7.27 -1.81 -3.44
C GLN A 184 8.57 -1.01 -3.57
N ASN A 185 9.53 -1.56 -4.33
CA ASN A 185 10.93 -1.66 -3.92
C ASN A 185 11.99 -0.97 -4.79
N PRO A 186 13.21 -0.83 -4.24
CA PRO A 186 14.47 -0.86 -4.97
C PRO A 186 14.57 -2.08 -5.91
N GLY A 187 15.21 -1.87 -7.05
CA GLY A 187 15.57 -2.92 -8.00
C GLY A 187 17.06 -2.86 -8.29
N VAL A 188 17.51 -3.58 -9.32
CA VAL A 188 18.89 -3.42 -9.80
C VAL A 188 19.09 -1.97 -10.24
N LYS A 189 20.00 -1.25 -9.58
CA LYS A 189 20.33 0.13 -9.92
C LYS A 189 20.95 0.16 -11.32
N SER A 190 20.27 0.78 -12.27
CA SER A 190 20.81 1.01 -13.61
C SER A 190 21.40 2.41 -13.70
N ALA A 191 22.48 2.60 -14.46
CA ALA A 191 23.05 3.92 -14.77
C ALA A 191 22.05 4.90 -15.43
N ARG A 192 20.88 4.41 -15.87
CA ARG A 192 19.80 5.18 -16.52
C ARG A 192 18.51 5.28 -15.68
N GLY A 193 18.53 4.86 -14.41
CA GLY A 193 17.31 4.72 -13.59
C GLY A 193 17.38 5.44 -12.24
N SER A 194 16.22 5.88 -11.75
CA SER A 194 16.02 6.61 -10.50
C SER A 194 15.54 5.71 -9.33
N GLY A 195 15.82 4.41 -9.38
CA GLY A 195 15.43 3.47 -8.31
C GLY A 195 16.43 3.47 -7.14
N ARG A 196 15.95 3.22 -5.92
CA ARG A 196 16.82 2.92 -4.77
C ARG A 196 17.66 1.67 -5.07
N SER A 197 18.87 1.62 -4.53
CA SER A 197 19.78 0.47 -4.68
C SER A 197 19.37 -0.69 -3.77
N VAL A 198 19.84 -1.91 -4.09
CA VAL A 198 19.65 -3.06 -3.20
C VAL A 198 20.43 -2.85 -1.90
N VAL A 199 21.58 -2.19 -1.96
CA VAL A 199 22.35 -1.84 -0.75
C VAL A 199 21.57 -0.91 0.17
N GLU A 200 20.96 0.16 -0.36
CA GLU A 200 20.14 1.10 0.41
C GLU A 200 18.95 0.40 1.08
N PHE A 201 18.31 -0.55 0.38
CA PHE A 201 17.22 -1.36 0.93
C PHE A 201 17.59 -2.06 2.23
N PHE A 202 18.72 -2.79 2.20
CA PHE A 202 19.17 -3.59 3.33
C PHE A 202 19.79 -2.70 4.42
N THR A 203 20.39 -1.57 4.02
CA THR A 203 20.94 -0.57 4.96
C THR A 203 19.83 0.03 5.84
N ASP A 204 18.63 0.24 5.30
CA ASP A 204 17.47 0.69 6.09
C ASP A 204 17.08 -0.29 7.20
N LEU A 205 17.40 -1.59 7.04
CA LEU A 205 17.22 -2.62 8.04
C LEU A 205 18.48 -2.83 8.92
N GLY A 206 19.46 -1.92 8.80
CA GLY A 206 20.74 -1.99 9.50
C GLY A 206 21.66 -3.13 9.05
N ILE A 207 21.39 -3.72 7.89
CA ILE A 207 22.18 -4.82 7.32
C ILE A 207 23.28 -4.25 6.43
N LYS A 208 24.51 -4.77 6.63
CA LYS A 208 25.71 -4.27 5.96
C LYS A 208 26.30 -5.30 4.99
N ASP A 209 27.29 -4.86 4.22
CA ASP A 209 28.10 -5.69 3.34
C ASP A 209 27.28 -6.49 2.30
N ILE A 210 26.27 -5.83 1.73
CA ILE A 210 25.39 -6.36 0.69
C ILE A 210 26.01 -6.10 -0.69
N LYS A 211 25.93 -7.09 -1.58
CA LYS A 211 26.41 -6.97 -2.96
C LYS A 211 25.34 -6.27 -3.80
N GLU A 212 25.70 -5.22 -4.53
CA GLU A 212 24.80 -4.67 -5.55
C GLU A 212 24.79 -5.63 -6.76
N PRO A 213 23.63 -6.17 -7.18
CA PRO A 213 23.60 -7.05 -8.33
C PRO A 213 23.93 -6.29 -9.61
N LEU A 214 24.67 -6.93 -10.52
CA LEU A 214 25.19 -6.26 -11.72
C LEU A 214 24.09 -6.07 -12.78
N TYR A 215 23.93 -4.82 -13.23
CA TYR A 215 23.00 -4.49 -14.32
C TYR A 215 23.37 -5.20 -15.64
N ASP A 216 24.65 -5.33 -15.95
CA ASP A 216 25.11 -5.96 -17.19
C ASP A 216 24.82 -7.47 -17.19
N ALA A 217 24.92 -8.13 -16.03
CA ALA A 217 24.54 -9.53 -15.89
C ALA A 217 23.03 -9.74 -16.12
N ALA A 218 22.19 -8.80 -15.65
CA ALA A 218 20.76 -8.79 -15.96
C ALA A 218 20.50 -8.63 -17.47
N ALA A 219 21.24 -7.74 -18.13
CA ALA A 219 21.08 -7.46 -19.55
C ALA A 219 21.51 -8.65 -20.44
N GLU A 220 22.61 -9.32 -20.10
CA GLU A 220 23.10 -10.48 -20.87
C GLU A 220 22.15 -11.68 -20.75
N LEU A 221 21.68 -12.00 -19.54
CA LEU A 221 20.70 -13.07 -19.35
C LEU A 221 19.40 -12.81 -20.14
N ASN A 222 18.97 -11.55 -20.22
CA ASN A 222 17.81 -11.16 -21.01
C ASN A 222 18.01 -11.44 -22.51
N LYS A 223 19.21 -11.17 -23.02
CA LYS A 223 19.57 -11.44 -24.41
C LYS A 223 19.58 -12.95 -24.68
N GLN A 224 20.23 -13.74 -23.82
CA GLN A 224 20.26 -15.20 -23.96
C GLN A 224 18.85 -15.82 -24.00
N ILE A 225 17.97 -15.43 -23.06
CA ILE A 225 16.59 -15.94 -23.02
C ILE A 225 15.83 -15.58 -24.30
N LYS A 226 16.07 -14.40 -24.85
CA LYS A 226 15.43 -13.97 -26.09
C LYS A 226 15.92 -14.80 -27.29
N ASP A 227 17.23 -14.99 -27.41
CA ASP A 227 17.83 -15.68 -28.54
C ASP A 227 17.43 -17.16 -28.57
N GLN A 228 17.14 -17.75 -27.40
CA GLN A 228 16.79 -19.16 -27.26
C GLN A 228 15.28 -19.45 -27.20
N PHE A 229 14.43 -18.49 -26.81
CA PHE A 229 13.01 -18.73 -26.60
C PHE A 229 12.11 -17.66 -27.23
N ALA A 230 11.12 -18.09 -28.02
CA ALA A 230 10.05 -17.22 -28.51
C ALA A 230 9.25 -16.65 -27.33
N LEU A 231 9.44 -15.36 -27.02
CA LEU A 231 8.65 -14.57 -26.07
C LEU A 231 8.38 -15.22 -24.69
N GLY A 232 9.41 -15.83 -24.09
CA GLY A 232 9.64 -15.76 -22.64
C GLY A 232 8.66 -16.46 -21.70
N ARG A 233 7.86 -17.42 -22.18
CA ARG A 233 6.90 -18.19 -21.36
C ARG A 233 7.21 -19.68 -21.23
N THR A 234 8.32 -20.17 -21.78
CA THR A 234 8.73 -21.58 -21.61
C THR A 234 9.25 -21.83 -20.20
N ASP A 235 9.09 -23.05 -19.68
CA ASP A 235 9.61 -23.42 -18.36
C ASP A 235 11.13 -23.37 -18.31
N GLN A 236 11.79 -23.63 -19.44
CA GLN A 236 13.25 -23.47 -19.61
C GLN A 236 13.70 -22.02 -19.44
N ALA A 237 12.96 -21.04 -19.98
CA ALA A 237 13.25 -19.62 -19.75
C ALA A 237 13.08 -19.24 -18.27
N LYS A 238 12.10 -19.83 -17.56
CA LYS A 238 11.93 -19.61 -16.11
C LYS A 238 13.10 -20.21 -15.31
N ILE A 239 13.58 -21.38 -15.70
CA ILE A 239 14.74 -22.04 -15.06
C ILE A 239 16.00 -21.19 -15.26
N LEU A 240 16.27 -20.73 -16.48
CA LEU A 240 17.41 -19.86 -16.79
C LEU A 240 17.34 -18.54 -16.02
N ARG A 241 16.15 -17.93 -15.88
CA ARG A 241 15.98 -16.76 -15.02
C ARG A 241 16.39 -17.08 -13.59
N LYS A 242 15.84 -18.14 -12.99
CA LYS A 242 16.12 -18.53 -11.60
C LYS A 242 17.60 -18.83 -11.33
N GLY A 243 18.33 -19.34 -12.31
CA GLY A 243 19.76 -19.65 -12.21
C GLY A 243 20.71 -18.51 -12.58
N GLY A 244 20.20 -17.32 -12.96
CA GLY A 244 21.04 -16.20 -13.36
C GLY A 244 21.78 -15.54 -12.19
N GLU A 245 22.95 -14.95 -12.47
CA GLU A 245 23.83 -14.30 -11.49
C GLU A 245 23.10 -13.29 -10.60
N VAL A 246 22.22 -12.45 -11.17
CA VAL A 246 21.44 -11.46 -10.41
C VAL A 246 20.56 -12.13 -9.34
N ASN A 247 19.95 -13.26 -9.67
CA ASN A 247 19.10 -14.01 -8.75
C ASN A 247 19.92 -14.71 -7.67
N GLN A 248 21.12 -15.18 -8.01
CA GLN A 248 22.08 -15.74 -7.06
C GLN A 248 22.56 -14.66 -6.07
N ASP A 249 23.04 -13.53 -6.57
CA ASP A 249 23.49 -12.39 -5.75
C ASP A 249 22.40 -11.91 -4.79
N MET A 250 21.17 -11.74 -5.28
CA MET A 250 20.04 -11.36 -4.45
C MET A 250 19.73 -12.42 -3.38
N ASN A 251 19.85 -13.70 -3.72
CA ASN A 251 19.59 -14.78 -2.78
C ASN A 251 20.69 -14.91 -1.71
N ASP A 252 21.95 -14.70 -2.08
CA ASP A 252 23.08 -14.67 -1.17
C ASP A 252 23.00 -13.46 -0.22
N ASN A 253 22.59 -12.30 -0.73
CA ASN A 253 22.28 -11.13 0.08
C ASN A 253 21.16 -11.41 1.11
N MET A 254 20.11 -12.16 0.73
CA MET A 254 19.06 -12.56 1.67
C MET A 254 19.57 -13.52 2.75
N ALA A 255 20.43 -14.49 2.39
CA ALA A 255 21.06 -15.39 3.36
C ALA A 255 21.91 -14.59 4.36
N LYS A 256 22.72 -13.66 3.85
CA LYS A 256 23.57 -12.79 4.65
C LYS A 256 22.78 -11.85 5.57
N ALA A 257 21.66 -11.32 5.08
CA ALA A 257 20.76 -10.51 5.90
C ALA A 257 20.18 -11.35 7.06
N VAL A 258 19.73 -12.57 6.78
CA VAL A 258 19.21 -13.48 7.82
C VAL A 258 20.26 -13.79 8.88
N GLN A 259 21.51 -14.05 8.47
CA GLN A 259 22.61 -14.27 9.41
C GLN A 259 22.82 -13.05 10.32
N GLN A 260 22.97 -11.86 9.74
CA GLN A 260 23.18 -10.63 10.51
C GLN A 260 22.01 -10.30 11.45
N ILE A 261 20.76 -10.54 11.02
CA ILE A 261 19.59 -10.35 11.90
C ILE A 261 19.69 -11.30 13.10
N ASN A 262 19.92 -12.59 12.85
CA ASN A 262 19.99 -13.59 13.91
C ASN A 262 21.17 -13.33 14.87
N ASP A 263 22.30 -12.83 14.37
CA ASP A 263 23.45 -12.48 15.21
C ASP A 263 23.13 -11.28 16.14
N ARG A 264 22.35 -10.31 15.66
CA ARG A 264 21.98 -9.11 16.42
C ARG A 264 20.93 -9.38 17.49
N VAL A 265 19.92 -10.20 17.21
CA VAL A 265 18.84 -10.51 18.18
C VAL A 265 19.29 -11.43 19.32
N ASN A 266 20.48 -12.02 19.24
CA ASN A 266 21.06 -12.82 20.32
C ASN A 266 21.82 -11.97 21.38
N ASN A 267 21.77 -10.64 21.27
CA ASN A 267 22.44 -9.70 22.18
C ASN A 267 21.50 -8.53 22.50
N ASP A 268 21.14 -8.36 23.77
CA ASP A 268 20.15 -7.36 24.23
C ASP A 268 20.38 -5.93 23.69
N ALA A 269 21.64 -5.48 23.61
CA ALA A 269 21.96 -4.14 23.14
C ALA A 269 21.81 -4.01 21.61
N GLU A 270 22.24 -5.02 20.87
CA GLU A 270 22.11 -5.07 19.40
C GLU A 270 20.69 -5.40 18.95
N GLU A 271 19.93 -6.14 19.77
CA GLU A 271 18.52 -6.46 19.58
C GLU A 271 17.68 -5.19 19.64
N ARG A 272 17.86 -4.36 20.67
CA ARG A 272 17.16 -3.07 20.78
C ARG A 272 17.42 -2.19 19.55
N LYS A 273 18.68 -2.11 19.12
CA LYS A 273 19.06 -1.36 17.92
C LYS A 273 18.45 -1.96 16.66
N PHE A 274 18.34 -3.29 16.58
CA PHE A 274 17.67 -3.96 15.47
C PHE A 274 16.19 -3.62 15.41
N PHE A 275 15.50 -3.53 16.54
CA PHE A 275 14.11 -3.07 16.58
C PHE A 275 13.96 -1.65 16.05
N GLU A 276 14.86 -0.74 16.43
CA GLU A 276 14.87 0.64 15.91
C GLU A 276 15.07 0.66 14.38
N ASP A 277 16.02 -0.12 13.86
CA ASP A 277 16.24 -0.27 12.42
C ASP A 277 15.03 -0.89 11.71
N LEU A 278 14.38 -1.90 12.30
CA LEU A 278 13.18 -2.54 11.76
C LEU A 278 12.03 -1.53 11.68
N ILE A 279 11.79 -0.75 12.75
CA ILE A 279 10.75 0.28 12.76
C ILE A 279 11.04 1.33 11.68
N ASN A 280 12.29 1.78 11.55
CA ASN A 280 12.69 2.71 10.48
C ASN A 280 12.48 2.12 9.09
N PHE A 281 12.87 0.87 8.88
CA PHE A 281 12.65 0.15 7.63
C PHE A 281 11.16 0.10 7.27
N LEU A 282 10.31 -0.26 8.22
CA LEU A 282 8.85 -0.26 8.03
C LEU A 282 8.34 1.15 7.76
N ASN A 283 8.85 2.18 8.45
CA ASN A 283 8.46 3.56 8.18
C ASN A 283 8.77 3.97 6.73
N VAL A 284 9.95 3.62 6.22
CA VAL A 284 10.38 3.98 4.85
C VAL A 284 9.66 3.14 3.79
N HIS A 285 9.48 1.83 4.01
CA HIS A 285 8.98 0.93 2.98
C HIS A 285 7.45 0.72 3.04
N ILE A 286 6.87 0.80 4.24
CA ILE A 286 5.43 0.65 4.50
C ILE A 286 4.77 2.02 4.66
N ASN A 287 5.24 2.88 5.55
CA ASN A 287 4.59 4.17 5.74
C ASN A 287 5.02 5.23 4.70
N LYS A 288 6.12 4.98 3.97
CA LYS A 288 6.73 5.94 3.03
C LYS A 288 7.08 7.28 3.70
N GLY A 289 7.38 7.25 4.99
CA GLY A 289 7.70 8.43 5.79
C GLY A 289 6.49 9.18 6.35
N GLU A 290 5.27 8.76 6.02
CA GLU A 290 4.04 9.37 6.52
C GLU A 290 3.82 8.99 8.00
N LYS A 291 3.85 9.99 8.88
CA LYS A 291 3.58 9.81 10.31
C LYS A 291 2.09 9.55 10.54
N GLY A 292 1.76 8.61 11.43
CA GLY A 292 0.38 8.28 11.76
C GLY A 292 -0.38 7.53 10.66
N LEU A 293 0.33 6.97 9.66
CA LEU A 293 -0.31 6.17 8.62
C LEU A 293 -0.95 4.91 9.23
N LYS A 294 -2.26 4.80 9.06
CA LYS A 294 -3.08 3.66 9.40
C LYS A 294 -3.22 2.73 8.19
N LEU A 295 -2.99 1.45 8.38
CA LEU A 295 -3.20 0.44 7.35
C LEU A 295 -4.54 -0.25 7.62
N LEU A 296 -5.53 0.02 6.78
CA LEU A 296 -6.82 -0.68 6.81
C LEU A 296 -6.71 -1.94 5.95
N THR A 297 -6.66 -3.08 6.60
CA THR A 297 -6.58 -4.37 5.92
C THR A 297 -7.97 -4.99 5.82
N ILE A 298 -8.37 -5.37 4.61
CA ILE A 298 -9.61 -6.08 4.31
C ILE A 298 -9.23 -7.50 3.91
N GLY A 299 -9.32 -8.41 4.87
CA GLY A 299 -9.17 -9.84 4.66
C GLY A 299 -10.45 -10.49 4.15
N LYS A 300 -10.46 -11.82 4.07
CA LYS A 300 -11.64 -12.57 3.62
C LYS A 300 -12.78 -12.53 4.62
N GLU A 301 -12.43 -12.70 5.90
CA GLU A 301 -13.39 -12.87 7.00
C GLU A 301 -13.35 -11.73 8.01
N GLU A 302 -12.30 -10.91 8.00
CA GLU A 302 -12.09 -9.81 8.94
C GLU A 302 -11.60 -8.54 8.24
N VAL A 303 -11.82 -7.41 8.90
CA VAL A 303 -11.27 -6.10 8.55
C VAL A 303 -10.70 -5.50 9.82
N TYR A 304 -9.47 -4.98 9.76
CA TYR A 304 -8.81 -4.37 10.91
C TYR A 304 -7.92 -3.21 10.50
N THR A 305 -7.64 -2.33 11.46
CA THR A 305 -6.68 -1.24 11.28
C THR A 305 -5.41 -1.53 12.07
N SER A 306 -4.25 -1.30 11.44
CA SER A 306 -2.94 -1.42 12.09
C SER A 306 -2.10 -0.17 11.90
N THR A 307 -1.20 0.11 12.84
CA THR A 307 -0.27 1.25 12.76
C THR A 307 1.15 0.82 13.11
N LEU A 308 2.13 1.51 12.51
CA LEU A 308 3.54 1.28 12.84
C LEU A 308 3.84 1.73 14.28
N GLU A 309 3.18 2.77 14.76
CA GLU A 309 3.33 3.28 16.13
C GLU A 309 2.93 2.20 17.14
N LYS A 310 1.79 1.53 16.92
CA LYS A 310 1.36 0.43 17.78
C LYS A 310 2.34 -0.74 17.71
N PHE A 311 2.83 -1.08 16.52
CA PHE A 311 3.87 -2.10 16.38
C PHE A 311 5.13 -1.72 17.15
N ALA A 312 5.60 -0.47 17.04
CA ALA A 312 6.80 0.03 17.70
C ALA A 312 6.70 -0.04 19.24
N GLU A 313 5.52 0.17 19.82
CA GLU A 313 5.28 -0.02 21.25
C GLU A 313 5.45 -1.48 21.70
N MET A 314 5.03 -2.42 20.86
CA MET A 314 4.97 -3.85 21.19
C MET A 314 6.23 -4.60 20.76
N ALA A 315 6.92 -4.13 19.73
CA ALA A 315 8.05 -4.83 19.10
C ALA A 315 9.18 -5.17 20.10
N PRO A 316 9.60 -4.29 21.04
CA PRO A 316 10.65 -4.62 22.01
C PRO A 316 10.32 -5.76 22.97
N GLN A 317 9.06 -6.23 23.01
CA GLN A 317 8.62 -7.35 23.84
C GLN A 317 8.63 -8.68 23.06
N LEU A 318 8.96 -8.65 21.77
CA LEU A 318 8.92 -9.82 20.90
C LEU A 318 10.26 -10.53 20.91
N LYS A 319 10.24 -11.85 21.03
CA LYS A 319 11.38 -12.66 20.66
C LYS A 319 11.36 -12.87 19.14
N ILE A 320 12.43 -12.49 18.44
CA ILE A 320 12.48 -12.53 16.97
C ILE A 320 13.49 -13.55 16.44
N SER A 321 13.17 -14.13 15.29
CA SER A 321 14.15 -14.87 14.47
C SER A 321 13.94 -14.59 12.98
N ALA A 322 14.99 -14.78 12.18
CA ALA A 322 14.90 -14.68 10.72
C ALA A 322 15.23 -16.03 10.06
N LYS A 323 14.55 -16.33 8.94
CA LYS A 323 14.79 -17.57 8.16
C LYS A 323 14.80 -17.29 6.66
N HIS A 324 15.81 -17.82 5.99
CA HIS A 324 15.98 -17.74 4.54
C HIS A 324 15.36 -18.95 3.85
N PHE A 325 14.70 -18.71 2.72
CA PHE A 325 14.08 -19.74 1.88
C PHE A 325 14.60 -19.59 0.43
N PRO A 326 15.75 -20.23 0.11
CA PRO A 326 16.44 -20.03 -1.17
C PRO A 326 15.58 -20.31 -2.40
N GLN A 327 14.82 -21.42 -2.39
CA GLN A 327 13.97 -21.82 -3.51
C GLN A 327 12.85 -20.81 -3.80
N GLY A 328 12.38 -20.12 -2.76
CA GLY A 328 11.37 -19.07 -2.85
C GLY A 328 11.96 -17.67 -3.06
N GLN A 329 13.29 -17.55 -3.08
CA GLN A 329 14.06 -16.30 -3.14
C GLN A 329 13.51 -15.25 -2.18
N LYS A 330 13.38 -15.67 -0.92
CA LYS A 330 12.73 -14.86 0.10
C LYS A 330 13.29 -15.18 1.47
N PHE A 331 13.14 -14.25 2.39
CA PHE A 331 13.32 -14.50 3.81
C PHE A 331 12.15 -13.93 4.61
N PHE A 332 12.04 -14.42 5.83
CA PHE A 332 11.07 -13.97 6.80
C PHE A 332 11.74 -13.49 8.06
N ILE A 333 11.10 -12.53 8.73
CA ILE A 333 11.32 -12.19 10.13
C ILE A 333 10.08 -12.66 10.88
N TYR A 334 10.26 -13.47 11.92
CA TYR A 334 9.21 -14.08 12.73
C TYR A 334 9.23 -13.50 14.14
N ALA A 335 8.05 -13.33 14.74
CA ALA A 335 7.87 -13.28 16.18
C ALA A 335 7.65 -14.71 16.68
N GLU A 336 8.33 -15.09 17.75
CA GLU A 336 8.07 -16.33 18.49
C GLU A 336 7.00 -16.08 19.54
N ASN A 337 6.08 -17.03 19.67
CA ASN A 337 5.13 -17.06 20.77
C ASN A 337 5.72 -17.93 21.88
N ASP A 338 6.11 -17.32 23.01
CA ASP A 338 6.74 -18.04 24.11
C ASP A 338 5.81 -19.10 24.76
N GLU A 339 4.49 -18.94 24.65
CA GLU A 339 3.52 -19.86 25.23
C GLU A 339 3.27 -21.10 24.36
N THR A 340 3.28 -20.93 23.03
CA THR A 340 2.95 -22.02 22.09
C THR A 340 4.16 -22.56 21.34
N GLY A 341 5.28 -21.85 21.35
CA GLY A 341 6.46 -22.11 20.51
C GLY A 341 6.21 -21.86 19.02
N GLU A 342 5.05 -21.32 18.65
CA GLU A 342 4.70 -21.03 17.26
C GLU A 342 5.43 -19.77 16.76
N GLN A 343 5.63 -19.70 15.45
CA GLN A 343 6.30 -18.58 14.80
C GLN A 343 5.35 -17.86 13.84
N ASP A 344 5.09 -16.60 14.12
CA ASP A 344 4.24 -15.74 13.32
C ASP A 344 5.10 -14.78 12.48
N ALA A 345 4.93 -14.81 11.16
CA ALA A 345 5.68 -13.92 10.28
C ALA A 345 5.31 -12.46 10.56
N ILE A 346 6.30 -11.63 10.88
CA ILE A 346 6.18 -10.17 10.94
C ILE A 346 6.31 -9.63 9.52
N LEU A 347 7.35 -10.06 8.81
CA LEU A 347 7.72 -9.55 7.49
C LEU A 347 8.11 -10.70 6.55
N GLU A 348 7.69 -10.63 5.29
CA GLU A 348 8.30 -11.34 4.16
C GLU A 348 9.04 -10.32 3.28
N VAL A 349 10.32 -10.59 3.02
CA VAL A 349 11.06 -9.95 1.93
C VAL A 349 11.27 -10.98 0.83
N ARG A 350 10.73 -10.71 -0.36
CA ARG A 350 10.78 -11.63 -1.49
C ARG A 350 11.30 -10.96 -2.74
N LEU A 351 12.13 -11.65 -3.50
CA LEU A 351 12.50 -11.24 -4.84
C LEU A 351 11.38 -11.59 -5.81
N LYS A 352 10.85 -10.58 -6.48
CA LYS A 352 9.93 -10.70 -7.60
C LYS A 352 10.67 -10.34 -8.88
N THR A 353 10.63 -11.25 -9.85
CA THR A 353 11.14 -10.99 -11.19
C THR A 353 9.94 -10.84 -12.13
N THR A 354 9.79 -9.67 -12.76
CA THR A 354 8.69 -9.41 -13.71
C THR A 354 9.21 -8.91 -15.06
N GLY A 355 8.46 -9.15 -16.13
CA GLY A 355 8.68 -8.52 -17.43
C GLY A 355 9.78 -9.12 -18.32
N GLY A 356 10.05 -8.37 -19.40
CA GLY A 356 10.86 -8.71 -20.58
C GLY A 356 10.14 -8.34 -21.89
N VAL A 357 10.08 -7.05 -22.23
CA VAL A 357 9.48 -6.57 -23.49
C VAL A 357 10.54 -5.92 -24.39
N PRO A 358 10.52 -6.17 -25.71
CA PRO A 358 11.42 -5.50 -26.63
C PRO A 358 11.24 -3.99 -26.56
N SER A 359 12.34 -3.24 -26.59
CA SER A 359 12.31 -1.79 -26.68
C SER A 359 11.54 -1.39 -27.93
N SER A 360 10.61 -0.43 -27.78
CA SER A 360 9.91 0.17 -28.91
C SER A 360 10.84 0.85 -29.93
N LYS A 361 12.08 1.16 -29.55
CA LYS A 361 13.09 1.81 -30.40
C LYS A 361 14.09 0.82 -31.03
N ASN A 362 14.25 -0.38 -30.47
CA ASN A 362 15.14 -1.41 -31.02
C ASN A 362 14.72 -2.79 -30.50
N ALA A 363 14.20 -3.64 -31.39
CA ALA A 363 13.76 -5.00 -31.06
C ALA A 363 14.91 -5.91 -30.59
N ALA A 364 16.17 -5.57 -30.86
CA ALA A 364 17.37 -6.23 -30.31
C ALA A 364 17.61 -5.90 -28.83
N ILE A 365 17.04 -4.82 -28.30
CA ILE A 365 17.17 -4.40 -26.89
C ILE A 365 15.90 -4.81 -26.14
N TYR A 366 15.96 -5.86 -25.32
CA TYR A 366 14.85 -6.17 -24.39
C TYR A 366 14.97 -5.32 -23.13
N ARG A 367 13.96 -4.50 -22.87
CA ARG A 367 13.85 -3.71 -21.66
C ARG A 367 12.92 -4.42 -20.67
N ASN A 368 13.11 -4.09 -19.39
CA ASN A 368 12.12 -4.34 -18.32
C ASN A 368 12.05 -5.78 -17.77
N LEU A 369 13.13 -6.58 -17.78
CA LEU A 369 13.22 -7.60 -16.73
C LEU A 369 13.50 -6.85 -15.42
N ARG A 370 12.46 -6.72 -14.61
CA ARG A 370 12.44 -5.96 -13.37
C ARG A 370 12.67 -6.94 -12.25
N TYR A 371 13.86 -6.86 -11.67
CA TYR A 371 14.15 -7.40 -10.37
C TYR A 371 13.66 -6.41 -9.34
N THR A 372 12.78 -6.86 -8.47
CA THR A 372 12.12 -6.01 -7.49
C THR A 372 12.07 -6.83 -6.22
N LEU A 373 12.68 -6.34 -5.15
CA LEU A 373 12.37 -6.90 -3.84
C LEU A 373 10.88 -6.61 -3.56
N THR A 374 10.23 -7.28 -2.63
CA THR A 374 8.83 -7.07 -2.26
C THR A 374 8.76 -7.21 -0.77
N VAL A 375 8.08 -6.27 -0.11
CA VAL A 375 7.95 -6.27 1.35
C VAL A 375 6.49 -6.47 1.68
N SER A 376 6.21 -7.51 2.45
CA SER A 376 4.86 -7.86 2.88
C SER A 376 4.81 -8.04 4.39
N THR A 377 3.78 -7.51 5.05
CA THR A 377 3.54 -7.77 6.48
C THR A 377 2.76 -9.06 6.67
N GLY A 378 3.09 -9.81 7.72
CA GLY A 378 2.42 -11.07 8.04
C GLY A 378 1.54 -11.01 9.30
N PRO A 379 1.01 -12.16 9.73
CA PRO A 379 0.07 -12.24 10.85
C PRO A 379 0.68 -11.73 12.16
N GLY A 380 2.00 -11.91 12.35
CA GLY A 380 2.72 -11.41 13.52
C GLY A 380 2.70 -9.89 13.58
N TYR A 381 3.01 -9.21 12.47
CA TYR A 381 2.90 -7.74 12.41
C TYR A 381 1.47 -7.32 12.73
N ASN A 382 0.48 -7.94 12.09
CA ASN A 382 -0.92 -7.57 12.26
C ASN A 382 -1.39 -7.73 13.72
N LYS A 383 -1.00 -8.82 14.38
CA LYS A 383 -1.30 -9.09 15.79
C LYS A 383 -0.80 -7.98 16.72
N TYR A 384 0.43 -7.52 16.51
CA TYR A 384 1.07 -6.52 17.39
C TYR A 384 0.87 -5.07 16.95
N ALA A 385 0.40 -4.83 15.72
CA ALA A 385 0.17 -3.50 15.16
C ALA A 385 -1.32 -3.08 15.21
N LYS A 386 -2.25 -3.98 15.53
CA LYS A 386 -3.71 -3.71 15.49
C LYS A 386 -4.14 -2.71 16.57
N ILE A 387 -4.93 -1.70 16.19
CA ILE A 387 -5.39 -0.62 17.09
C ILE A 387 -6.91 -0.62 17.37
N SER A 388 -7.72 -1.36 16.62
CA SER A 388 -9.07 -1.81 16.96
C SER A 388 -9.63 -2.66 15.82
#